data_AF-A0A7S4GLZ4-F1
#
_entry.id   AF-A0A7S4GLZ4-F1
#
_cell.length_a   1.000
_cell.length_b   1.000
_cell.length_c   1.000
_cell.angle_alpha   90.00
_cell.angle_beta   90.00
_cell.angle_gamma   90.00
#
_symmetry.space_group_name_H-M   'P 1'
#
loop_
_entity.id
_entity.type
_entity.pdbx_description
1 polymer ?
#
loop_
_entity_poly.entity_id
_entity_poly.type
_entity_poly.pdbx_seq_one_letter_code
_entity_poly.pdbx_strand_id
1 'polypeptide(L)'
;MASALVDLLGPKLAGRDGEVDTSSLDGKTIGLYFSAHWCPPCRGFTPKLAEWYQKDLQSKGLEVVFVSSDRDEDAFKEYFAEMPWLALPYADRSRKEQLSKKFKVQGIPSFVLLKSSGEVITLDGRSAVSEDPTGANFPWLPEPFSLGDSFVGKDGDVPAASIAGKVKLLYFSAHWCPPCRGFTPQLAKAYATWKEKGMNVEVIFVSGDKDQSSFDEYYGEMPWIAVPFEDKRCKQWNKQFEVSGIPTVVILDTDNSVINKDGRGTIAGDFEGKTFPWHPPLIGDLENPSGIQDAPAIVALMETQTEQEQEQALSELKVLAERYRAEEKKTGETKYVFFAAKTSGSTSGKVRQMTKQQSLPPAKHEHSLAVADGGRGWGCDGCSKSGDECKGRNRCTEGCDFDLCDDCLAESGKAMPSLPVKVVLLDLASQGFYEMSGDLTTNGVEDFLGEFEGGKLVKQEF
;
A
#
# COMPACT_ATOMS: atom_id res chain seq x y z
N MET A 1 3.31 0.72 -33.80
CA MET A 1 3.59 0.49 -32.38
C MET A 1 3.00 -0.86 -32.03
N ALA A 2 3.71 -1.69 -31.26
CA ALA A 2 3.13 -2.94 -30.75
C ALA A 2 1.92 -2.58 -29.85
N SER A 3 0.88 -3.42 -29.83
CA SER A 3 -0.26 -3.16 -28.94
C SER A 3 0.20 -3.33 -27.49
N ALA A 4 -0.39 -2.60 -26.54
CA ALA A 4 0.01 -2.66 -25.13
C ALA A 4 -0.06 -4.09 -24.55
N LEU A 5 -0.93 -4.94 -25.11
CA LEU A 5 -1.02 -6.36 -24.77
C LEU A 5 0.20 -7.16 -25.27
N VAL A 6 0.76 -6.85 -26.44
CA VAL A 6 1.99 -7.49 -26.93
C VAL A 6 3.18 -7.19 -26.02
N ASP A 7 3.29 -5.94 -25.55
CA ASP A 7 4.33 -5.58 -24.59
C ASP A 7 4.16 -6.32 -23.26
N LEU A 8 2.91 -6.48 -22.81
CA LEU A 8 2.56 -7.14 -21.56
C LEU A 8 2.70 -8.68 -21.61
N LEU A 9 2.19 -9.32 -22.65
CA LEU A 9 2.02 -10.79 -22.75
C LEU A 9 2.98 -11.46 -23.74
N GLY A 10 3.73 -10.68 -24.51
CA GLY A 10 4.56 -11.17 -25.60
C GLY A 10 3.78 -11.22 -26.92
N PRO A 11 4.46 -11.49 -28.04
CA PRO A 11 3.83 -11.48 -29.36
C PRO A 11 2.89 -12.68 -29.60
N LYS A 12 3.12 -13.79 -28.90
CA LYS A 12 2.40 -15.06 -29.09
C LYS A 12 1.95 -15.63 -27.76
N LEU A 13 0.75 -16.20 -27.76
CA LEU A 13 0.17 -16.99 -26.67
C LEU A 13 -0.03 -18.43 -27.11
N ALA A 14 -0.05 -19.36 -26.16
CA ALA A 14 -0.38 -20.75 -26.42
C ALA A 14 -1.91 -20.92 -26.49
N GLY A 15 -2.42 -21.41 -27.62
CA GLY A 15 -3.79 -21.90 -27.76
C GLY A 15 -3.82 -23.42 -27.88
N ARG A 16 -5.02 -24.01 -27.90
CA ARG A 16 -5.20 -25.46 -28.08
C ARG A 16 -4.68 -25.98 -29.42
N ASP A 17 -4.85 -25.20 -30.48
CA ASP A 17 -4.50 -25.58 -31.86
C ASP A 17 -3.16 -24.97 -32.32
N GLY A 18 -2.36 -24.43 -31.38
CA GLY A 18 -1.08 -23.79 -31.66
C GLY A 18 -0.99 -22.36 -31.15
N GLU A 19 0.02 -21.63 -31.60
CA GLU A 19 0.27 -20.26 -31.18
C GLU A 19 -0.76 -19.26 -31.75
N VAL A 20 -1.18 -18.32 -30.92
CA VAL A 20 -2.12 -17.24 -31.27
C VAL A 20 -1.40 -15.90 -31.15
N ASP A 21 -1.59 -15.01 -32.12
CA ASP A 21 -1.07 -13.64 -32.05
C ASP A 21 -1.77 -12.84 -30.95
N THR A 22 -0.99 -12.26 -30.04
CA THR A 22 -1.53 -11.47 -28.93
C THR A 22 -2.32 -10.26 -29.40
N SER A 23 -1.98 -9.68 -30.56
CA SER A 23 -2.74 -8.57 -31.17
C SER A 23 -4.17 -8.95 -31.58
N SER A 24 -4.49 -10.24 -31.73
CA SER A 24 -5.87 -10.70 -31.98
C SER A 24 -6.82 -10.47 -30.79
N LEU A 25 -6.26 -10.10 -29.64
CA LEU A 25 -6.97 -9.79 -28.42
C LEU A 25 -7.36 -8.31 -28.31
N ASP A 26 -6.89 -7.46 -29.24
CA ASP A 26 -7.19 -6.04 -29.22
C ASP A 26 -8.72 -5.82 -29.25
N GLY A 27 -9.20 -4.94 -28.38
CA GLY A 27 -10.64 -4.66 -28.18
C GLY A 27 -11.36 -5.59 -27.20
N LYS A 28 -10.74 -6.68 -26.73
CA LYS A 28 -11.31 -7.55 -25.68
C LYS A 28 -10.94 -7.09 -24.27
N THR A 29 -11.73 -7.52 -23.29
CA THR A 29 -11.32 -7.50 -21.87
C THR A 29 -10.47 -8.73 -21.61
N ILE A 30 -9.30 -8.56 -20.99
CA ILE A 30 -8.35 -9.65 -20.76
C ILE A 30 -8.35 -10.05 -19.29
N GLY A 31 -8.63 -11.32 -19.02
CA GLY A 31 -8.54 -11.93 -17.71
C GLY A 31 -7.24 -12.73 -17.55
N LEU A 32 -6.27 -12.22 -16.80
CA LEU A 32 -5.06 -12.98 -16.44
C LEU A 32 -5.37 -13.92 -15.28
N TYR A 33 -5.40 -15.22 -15.56
CA TYR A 33 -5.75 -16.26 -14.60
C TYR A 33 -4.50 -16.94 -14.07
N PHE A 34 -4.06 -16.54 -12.88
CA PHE A 34 -2.93 -17.16 -12.17
C PHE A 34 -3.44 -18.38 -11.40
N SER A 35 -2.98 -19.56 -11.83
CA SER A 35 -3.46 -20.83 -11.29
C SER A 35 -2.38 -21.91 -11.40
N ALA A 36 -2.61 -23.05 -10.76
CA ALA A 36 -1.77 -24.24 -10.91
C ALA A 36 -2.53 -25.52 -10.56
N HIS A 37 -2.18 -26.63 -11.22
CA HIS A 37 -2.84 -27.91 -11.04
C HIS A 37 -2.67 -28.45 -9.63
N TRP A 38 -1.49 -28.28 -9.04
CA TRP A 38 -1.18 -28.76 -7.69
C TRP A 38 -2.01 -28.08 -6.60
N CYS A 39 -2.64 -26.94 -6.88
CA CYS A 39 -3.35 -26.12 -5.92
C CYS A 39 -4.84 -26.53 -5.81
N PRO A 40 -5.31 -27.06 -4.66
CA PRO A 40 -6.71 -27.50 -4.50
C PRO A 40 -7.79 -26.42 -4.76
N PRO A 41 -7.69 -25.18 -4.22
CA PRO A 41 -8.70 -24.16 -4.51
C PRO A 41 -8.69 -23.73 -5.98
N CYS A 42 -7.56 -23.86 -6.69
CA CYS A 42 -7.49 -23.66 -8.14
C CYS A 42 -8.36 -24.67 -8.88
N ARG A 43 -8.17 -25.97 -8.61
CA ARG A 43 -8.97 -27.05 -9.20
C ARG A 43 -10.47 -26.92 -8.93
N GLY A 44 -10.86 -26.30 -7.81
CA GLY A 44 -12.27 -26.00 -7.52
C GLY A 44 -12.84 -24.79 -8.27
N PHE A 45 -12.00 -23.84 -8.68
CA PHE A 45 -12.42 -22.61 -9.35
C PHE A 45 -12.39 -22.72 -10.88
N THR A 46 -11.39 -23.40 -11.46
CA THR A 46 -11.23 -23.58 -12.92
C THR A 46 -12.49 -24.08 -13.63
N PRO A 47 -13.14 -25.19 -13.20
CA PRO A 47 -14.31 -25.69 -13.92
C PRO A 47 -15.47 -24.69 -13.90
N LYS A 48 -15.64 -23.95 -12.80
CA LYS A 48 -16.66 -22.89 -12.70
C LYS A 48 -16.36 -21.74 -13.65
N LEU A 49 -15.12 -21.25 -13.65
CA LEU A 49 -14.71 -20.18 -14.56
C LEU A 49 -14.84 -20.62 -16.03
N ALA A 50 -14.48 -21.86 -16.37
CA ALA A 50 -14.64 -22.41 -17.72
C ALA A 50 -16.13 -22.44 -18.15
N GLU A 51 -17.02 -22.91 -17.27
CA GLU A 51 -18.47 -22.90 -17.50
C GLU A 51 -18.99 -21.49 -17.76
N TRP A 52 -18.70 -20.53 -16.88
CA TRP A 52 -19.16 -19.14 -17.00
C TRP A 52 -18.59 -18.45 -18.24
N TYR A 53 -17.30 -18.70 -18.53
CA TYR A 53 -16.63 -18.20 -19.71
C TYR A 53 -17.32 -18.66 -20.99
N GLN A 54 -17.54 -19.96 -21.15
CA GLN A 54 -18.14 -20.53 -22.37
C GLN A 54 -19.61 -20.13 -22.53
N LYS A 55 -20.35 -20.06 -21.43
CA LYS A 55 -21.80 -19.83 -21.46
C LYS A 55 -22.15 -18.37 -21.76
N ASP A 56 -21.47 -17.43 -21.10
CA ASP A 56 -21.88 -16.02 -21.10
C ASP A 56 -20.72 -15.07 -21.42
N LEU A 57 -19.58 -15.21 -20.76
CA LEU A 57 -18.56 -14.14 -20.72
C LEU A 57 -17.74 -14.01 -22.01
N GLN A 58 -17.43 -15.11 -22.69
CA GLN A 58 -16.70 -15.10 -23.96
C GLN A 58 -17.46 -14.29 -25.01
N SER A 59 -18.78 -14.49 -25.10
CA SER A 59 -19.65 -13.75 -26.03
C SER A 59 -19.74 -12.25 -25.73
N LYS A 60 -19.48 -11.86 -24.47
CA LYS A 60 -19.43 -10.47 -24.00
C LYS A 60 -18.07 -9.80 -24.24
N GLY A 61 -17.09 -10.55 -24.77
CA GLY A 61 -15.77 -10.02 -25.11
C GLY A 61 -14.70 -10.25 -24.04
N LEU A 62 -14.91 -11.17 -23.09
CA LEU A 62 -13.84 -11.65 -22.22
C LEU A 62 -12.93 -12.62 -22.97
N GLU A 63 -11.62 -12.42 -22.90
CA GLU A 63 -10.64 -13.47 -23.15
C GLU A 63 -9.86 -13.80 -21.88
N VAL A 64 -9.64 -15.08 -21.61
CA VAL A 64 -8.81 -15.51 -20.48
C VAL A 64 -7.43 -15.93 -20.97
N VAL A 65 -6.39 -15.50 -20.26
CA VAL A 65 -5.01 -15.94 -20.46
C VAL A 65 -4.53 -16.60 -19.18
N PHE A 66 -4.36 -17.92 -19.23
CA PHE A 66 -3.81 -18.71 -18.14
C PHE A 66 -2.33 -18.39 -17.93
N VAL A 67 -1.99 -17.98 -16.70
CA VAL A 67 -0.63 -17.69 -16.26
C VAL A 67 -0.21 -18.76 -15.25
N SER A 68 0.43 -19.80 -15.76
CA SER A 68 0.70 -21.03 -14.98
C SER A 68 1.75 -20.84 -13.89
N SER A 69 1.39 -21.29 -12.68
CA SER A 69 2.28 -21.51 -11.54
C SER A 69 2.60 -23.00 -11.32
N ASP A 70 2.39 -23.84 -12.34
CA ASP A 70 2.85 -25.23 -12.34
C ASP A 70 4.38 -25.30 -12.27
N ARG A 71 4.85 -26.46 -11.79
CA ARG A 71 6.28 -26.69 -11.48
C ARG A 71 7.06 -27.18 -12.68
N ASP A 72 6.38 -27.82 -13.62
CA ASP A 72 6.94 -28.37 -14.85
C ASP A 72 5.94 -28.24 -16.01
N GLU A 73 6.46 -28.45 -17.22
CA GLU A 73 5.69 -28.27 -18.46
C GLU A 73 4.62 -29.34 -18.67
N ASP A 74 4.81 -30.54 -18.12
CA ASP A 74 3.85 -31.64 -18.25
C ASP A 74 2.61 -31.36 -17.39
N ALA A 75 2.81 -30.92 -16.14
CA ALA A 75 1.73 -30.47 -15.27
C ALA A 75 0.98 -29.27 -15.86
N PHE A 76 1.69 -28.34 -16.50
CA PHE A 76 1.07 -27.24 -17.25
C PHE A 76 0.19 -27.76 -18.38
N LYS A 77 0.69 -28.66 -19.23
CA LYS A 77 -0.04 -29.20 -20.38
C LYS A 77 -1.30 -29.96 -19.96
N GLU A 78 -1.17 -30.82 -18.94
CA GLU A 78 -2.29 -31.60 -18.41
C GLU A 78 -3.43 -30.68 -17.96
N TYR A 79 -3.11 -29.66 -17.18
CA TYR A 79 -4.11 -28.75 -16.63
C TYR A 79 -4.66 -27.76 -17.65
N PHE A 80 -3.81 -27.25 -18.55
CA PHE A 80 -4.23 -26.37 -19.64
C PHE A 80 -5.18 -27.08 -20.62
N ALA A 81 -5.04 -28.40 -20.81
CA ALA A 81 -5.94 -29.17 -21.66
C ALA A 81 -7.42 -29.08 -21.21
N GLU A 82 -7.68 -28.87 -19.92
CA GLU A 82 -9.02 -28.71 -19.36
C GLU A 82 -9.62 -27.32 -19.61
N MET A 83 -8.82 -26.34 -20.05
CA MET A 83 -9.21 -24.94 -20.11
C MET A 83 -9.62 -24.51 -21.54
N PRO A 84 -10.71 -23.74 -21.71
CA PRO A 84 -11.23 -23.33 -23.01
C PRO A 84 -10.61 -22.04 -23.59
N TRP A 85 -9.52 -21.57 -23.02
CA TRP A 85 -8.94 -20.25 -23.29
C TRP A 85 -7.45 -20.33 -23.62
N LEU A 86 -6.76 -19.18 -23.70
CA LEU A 86 -5.33 -19.10 -24.05
C LEU A 86 -4.42 -19.24 -22.81
N ALA A 87 -3.13 -19.45 -23.02
CA ALA A 87 -2.13 -19.45 -21.96
C ALA A 87 -0.90 -18.64 -22.34
N LEU A 88 -0.26 -18.05 -21.34
CA LEU A 88 1.12 -17.59 -21.48
C LEU A 88 2.01 -18.81 -21.76
N PRO A 89 2.92 -18.76 -22.76
CA PRO A 89 3.83 -19.86 -23.03
C PRO A 89 4.59 -20.28 -21.76
N TYR A 90 4.54 -21.57 -21.40
CA TYR A 90 5.13 -22.06 -20.15
C TYR A 90 6.63 -21.74 -20.06
N ALA A 91 7.33 -21.73 -21.18
CA ALA A 91 8.75 -21.40 -21.26
C ALA A 91 9.07 -19.94 -20.85
N ASP A 92 8.11 -19.00 -20.95
CA ASP A 92 8.32 -17.59 -20.60
C ASP A 92 8.12 -17.35 -19.09
N ARG A 93 8.99 -17.98 -18.29
CA ARG A 93 8.96 -17.89 -16.82
C ARG A 93 9.26 -16.47 -16.33
N SER A 94 10.15 -15.75 -17.01
CA SER A 94 10.49 -14.37 -16.65
C SER A 94 9.26 -13.46 -16.76
N ARG A 95 8.51 -13.54 -17.87
CA ARG A 95 7.28 -12.75 -18.02
C ARG A 95 6.21 -13.14 -17.01
N LYS A 96 6.07 -14.45 -16.71
CA LYS A 96 5.18 -14.91 -15.64
C LYS A 96 5.52 -14.23 -14.31
N GLU A 97 6.80 -14.16 -13.94
CA GLU A 97 7.26 -13.51 -12.70
C GLU A 97 7.00 -12.01 -12.72
N GLN A 98 7.29 -11.34 -13.84
CA GLN A 98 7.00 -9.92 -14.04
C GLN A 98 5.50 -9.63 -13.88
N LEU A 99 4.62 -10.46 -14.46
CA LEU A 99 3.16 -10.32 -14.33
C LEU A 99 2.69 -10.57 -12.89
N SER A 100 3.18 -11.63 -12.22
CA SER A 100 2.85 -11.89 -10.81
C SER A 100 3.21 -10.71 -9.91
N LYS A 101 4.38 -10.10 -10.16
CA LYS A 101 4.85 -8.94 -9.41
C LYS A 101 4.07 -7.67 -9.73
N LYS A 102 3.88 -7.37 -11.02
CA LYS A 102 3.16 -6.18 -11.50
C LYS A 102 1.75 -6.11 -10.94
N PHE A 103 1.06 -7.26 -10.86
CA PHE A 103 -0.31 -7.34 -10.36
C PHE A 103 -0.42 -7.79 -8.90
N LYS A 104 0.69 -7.75 -8.15
CA LYS A 104 0.76 -8.04 -6.71
C LYS A 104 0.12 -9.39 -6.33
N VAL A 105 0.32 -10.42 -7.15
CA VAL A 105 -0.24 -11.76 -6.95
C VAL A 105 0.48 -12.46 -5.79
N GLN A 106 -0.17 -12.51 -4.63
CA GLN A 106 0.36 -13.15 -3.41
C GLN A 106 -0.08 -14.61 -3.23
N GLY A 107 -1.11 -15.04 -3.95
CA GLY A 107 -1.67 -16.39 -3.85
C GLY A 107 -2.45 -16.79 -5.10
N ILE A 108 -2.74 -18.09 -5.21
CA ILE A 108 -3.55 -18.65 -6.30
C ILE A 108 -4.76 -19.42 -5.75
N PRO A 109 -5.91 -19.42 -6.44
CA PRO A 109 -6.15 -18.76 -7.73
C PRO A 109 -6.34 -17.25 -7.59
N SER A 110 -5.71 -16.49 -8.50
CA SER A 110 -5.90 -15.05 -8.68
C SER A 110 -6.34 -14.77 -10.11
N PHE A 111 -7.25 -13.80 -10.28
CA PHE A 111 -7.79 -13.45 -11.59
C PHE A 111 -7.84 -11.94 -11.72
N VAL A 112 -7.02 -11.40 -12.63
CA VAL A 112 -6.85 -9.95 -12.85
C VAL A 112 -7.52 -9.58 -14.15
N LEU A 113 -8.38 -8.57 -14.13
CA LEU A 113 -9.09 -8.09 -15.31
C LEU A 113 -8.46 -6.81 -15.83
N LEU A 114 -8.21 -6.77 -17.14
CA LEU A 114 -7.58 -5.66 -17.84
C LEU A 114 -8.44 -5.20 -19.02
N LYS A 115 -8.35 -3.92 -19.35
CA LYS A 115 -8.82 -3.39 -20.63
C LYS A 115 -7.90 -3.84 -21.77
N SER A 116 -8.35 -3.69 -23.01
CA SER A 116 -7.51 -3.91 -24.20
C SER A 116 -6.28 -3.00 -24.26
N SER A 117 -6.30 -1.85 -23.57
CA SER A 117 -5.14 -0.96 -23.41
C SER A 117 -4.09 -1.49 -22.42
N GLY A 118 -4.35 -2.60 -21.72
CA GLY A 118 -3.50 -3.12 -20.64
C GLY A 118 -3.72 -2.44 -19.28
N GLU A 119 -4.61 -1.45 -19.20
CA GLU A 119 -5.03 -0.85 -17.92
C GLU A 119 -5.79 -1.85 -17.05
N VAL A 120 -5.54 -1.81 -15.74
CA VAL A 120 -6.26 -2.65 -14.77
C VAL A 120 -7.70 -2.20 -14.62
N ILE A 121 -8.62 -3.15 -14.76
CA ILE A 121 -10.02 -2.99 -14.35
C ILE A 121 -10.15 -3.36 -12.87
N THR A 122 -9.69 -4.55 -12.49
CA THR A 122 -9.66 -4.98 -11.09
C THR A 122 -8.63 -6.08 -10.89
N LEU A 123 -7.96 -6.05 -9.74
CA LEU A 123 -7.07 -7.13 -9.29
C LEU A 123 -7.84 -8.28 -8.61
N ASP A 124 -9.10 -8.03 -8.23
CA ASP A 124 -10.00 -9.00 -7.58
C ASP A 124 -11.09 -9.51 -8.53
N GLY A 125 -10.68 -9.85 -9.75
CA GLY A 125 -11.57 -10.40 -10.77
C GLY A 125 -12.16 -11.74 -10.39
N ARG A 126 -11.48 -12.52 -9.53
CA ARG A 126 -11.99 -13.81 -9.04
C ARG A 126 -13.30 -13.64 -8.27
N SER A 127 -13.35 -12.67 -7.36
CA SER A 127 -14.56 -12.38 -6.60
C SER A 127 -15.62 -11.78 -7.50
N ALA A 128 -15.25 -10.83 -8.37
CA ALA A 128 -16.17 -10.19 -9.31
C ALA A 128 -16.92 -11.20 -10.20
N VAL A 129 -16.19 -12.14 -10.83
CA VAL A 129 -16.81 -13.16 -11.69
C VAL A 129 -17.59 -14.21 -10.89
N SER A 130 -17.22 -14.47 -9.62
CA SER A 130 -17.96 -15.41 -8.78
C SER A 130 -19.29 -14.82 -8.28
N GLU A 131 -19.33 -13.51 -8.03
CA GLU A 131 -20.53 -12.77 -7.60
C GLU A 131 -21.48 -12.47 -8.76
N ASP A 132 -20.95 -12.32 -9.97
CA ASP A 132 -21.73 -12.14 -11.20
C ASP A 132 -21.27 -13.11 -12.32
N PRO A 133 -21.58 -14.41 -12.20
CA PRO A 133 -21.17 -15.42 -13.18
C PRO A 133 -21.70 -15.18 -14.59
N THR A 134 -22.82 -14.49 -14.71
CA THR A 134 -23.43 -14.15 -16.00
C THR A 134 -22.80 -12.92 -16.64
N GLY A 135 -22.03 -12.13 -15.90
CA GLY A 135 -21.48 -10.85 -16.36
C GLY A 135 -22.55 -9.80 -16.63
N ALA A 136 -23.59 -9.69 -15.80
CA ALA A 136 -24.58 -8.61 -15.87
C ALA A 136 -23.92 -7.22 -15.74
N ASN A 137 -22.86 -7.12 -14.94
CA ASN A 137 -22.07 -5.92 -14.71
C ASN A 137 -20.73 -5.95 -15.46
N PHE A 138 -20.54 -6.87 -16.41
CA PHE A 138 -19.33 -6.97 -17.21
C PHE A 138 -19.00 -5.61 -17.88
N PRO A 139 -17.74 -5.12 -17.86
CA PRO A 139 -16.51 -5.84 -17.49
C PRO A 139 -16.11 -5.68 -16.02
N TRP A 140 -17.07 -5.43 -15.12
CA TRP A 140 -16.87 -5.22 -13.68
C TRP A 140 -15.94 -4.04 -13.39
N LEU A 141 -16.17 -2.93 -14.08
CA LEU A 141 -15.51 -1.66 -13.77
C LEU A 141 -15.75 -1.32 -12.29
N PRO A 142 -14.72 -0.83 -11.57
CA PRO A 142 -14.91 -0.37 -10.20
C PRO A 142 -16.02 0.67 -10.15
N GLU A 143 -16.96 0.50 -9.22
CA GLU A 143 -17.98 1.52 -8.99
C GLU A 143 -17.28 2.81 -8.51
N PRO A 144 -17.62 3.98 -9.09
CA PRO A 144 -17.17 5.26 -8.55
C PRO A 144 -17.53 5.35 -7.08
N PHE A 145 -16.65 5.93 -6.27
CA PHE A 145 -16.95 6.19 -4.87
C PHE A 145 -18.23 7.04 -4.76
N SER A 146 -19.17 6.58 -3.93
CA SER A 146 -20.39 7.31 -3.60
C SER A 146 -20.65 7.24 -2.12
N LEU A 147 -21.06 8.36 -1.54
CA LEU A 147 -21.48 8.44 -0.14
C LEU A 147 -22.82 7.74 0.11
N GLY A 148 -23.61 7.46 -0.93
CA GLY A 148 -25.02 7.06 -0.78
C GLY A 148 -25.92 8.23 -0.36
N ASP A 149 -27.16 7.93 0.02
CA ASP A 149 -28.19 8.94 0.26
C ASP A 149 -28.24 9.44 1.71
N SER A 150 -28.01 8.55 2.67
CA SER A 150 -28.12 8.85 4.11
C SER A 150 -27.18 8.02 4.99
N PHE A 151 -27.07 8.43 6.24
CA PHE A 151 -26.33 7.80 7.33
C PHE A 151 -27.22 7.68 8.56
N VAL A 152 -26.87 6.78 9.48
CA VAL A 152 -27.48 6.73 10.81
C VAL A 152 -26.85 7.82 11.67
N GLY A 153 -27.67 8.70 12.23
CA GLY A 153 -27.29 9.65 13.27
C GLY A 153 -27.93 9.30 14.61
N LYS A 154 -27.53 10.02 15.65
CA LYS A 154 -28.08 9.83 17.01
C LYS A 154 -29.56 10.20 17.13
N ASP A 155 -29.99 11.18 16.35
CA ASP A 155 -31.36 11.70 16.33
C ASP A 155 -32.17 11.19 15.13
N GLY A 156 -31.69 10.15 14.44
CA GLY A 156 -32.29 9.58 13.23
C GLY A 156 -31.42 9.74 11.99
N ASP A 157 -32.02 9.53 10.82
CA ASP A 157 -31.30 9.52 9.54
C ASP A 157 -30.72 10.90 9.19
N VAL A 158 -29.46 10.90 8.77
CA VAL A 158 -28.72 12.10 8.35
C VAL A 158 -28.49 12.03 6.83
N PRO A 159 -29.05 12.97 6.04
CA PRO A 159 -28.81 13.01 4.60
C PRO A 159 -27.34 13.23 4.27
N ALA A 160 -26.79 12.49 3.31
CA ALA A 160 -25.39 12.63 2.88
C ALA A 160 -25.08 14.04 2.34
N ALA A 161 -26.07 14.72 1.76
CA ALA A 161 -25.94 16.10 1.31
C ALA A 161 -25.56 17.08 2.44
N SER A 162 -25.93 16.78 3.69
CA SER A 162 -25.63 17.64 4.85
C SER A 162 -24.14 17.63 5.25
N ILE A 163 -23.37 16.66 4.75
CA ILE A 163 -21.94 16.53 5.01
C ILE A 163 -21.10 16.73 3.74
N ALA A 164 -21.72 17.03 2.60
CA ALA A 164 -21.02 17.11 1.30
C ALA A 164 -19.82 18.06 1.35
N GLY A 165 -20.00 19.26 1.91
CA GLY A 165 -18.94 20.27 2.02
C GLY A 165 -17.91 20.04 3.13
N LYS A 166 -17.91 18.89 3.83
CA LYS A 166 -16.99 18.58 4.94
C LYS A 166 -15.85 17.68 4.47
N VAL A 167 -14.70 17.75 5.17
CA VAL A 167 -13.69 16.69 5.15
C VAL A 167 -14.24 15.49 5.92
N LYS A 168 -14.08 14.28 5.38
CA LYS A 168 -14.77 13.08 5.87
C LYS A 168 -13.76 12.05 6.32
N LEU A 169 -13.91 11.55 7.54
CA LEU A 169 -13.04 10.52 8.11
C LEU A 169 -13.84 9.21 8.14
N LEU A 170 -13.60 8.34 7.16
CA LEU A 170 -14.18 6.99 7.15
C LEU A 170 -13.45 6.14 8.18
N TYR A 171 -14.10 5.88 9.31
CA TYR A 171 -13.54 5.17 10.43
C TYR A 171 -13.98 3.71 10.41
N PHE A 172 -13.10 2.84 9.92
CA PHE A 172 -13.29 1.40 9.88
C PHE A 172 -12.90 0.80 11.24
N SER A 173 -13.89 0.24 11.94
CA SER A 173 -13.72 -0.24 13.31
C SER A 173 -14.74 -1.32 13.66
N ALA A 174 -14.53 -2.02 14.78
CA ALA A 174 -15.50 -2.99 15.30
C ALA A 174 -15.38 -3.17 16.81
N HIS A 175 -16.49 -3.53 17.46
CA HIS A 175 -16.56 -3.69 18.92
C HIS A 175 -15.64 -4.82 19.39
N TRP A 176 -15.62 -5.94 18.66
CA TRP A 176 -14.83 -7.13 19.00
C TRP A 176 -13.31 -6.89 18.94
N CYS A 177 -12.86 -5.82 18.29
CA CYS A 177 -11.45 -5.49 18.06
C CYS A 177 -10.84 -4.70 19.24
N PRO A 178 -9.90 -5.26 20.03
CA PRO A 178 -9.29 -4.55 21.16
C PRO A 178 -8.55 -3.24 20.81
N PRO A 179 -7.69 -3.17 19.77
CA PRO A 179 -7.03 -1.90 19.44
C PRO A 179 -8.02 -0.84 18.97
N CYS A 180 -9.16 -1.26 18.41
CA CYS A 180 -10.27 -0.37 18.05
C CYS A 180 -10.85 0.32 19.28
N ARG A 181 -11.22 -0.46 20.31
CA ARG A 181 -11.73 0.07 21.59
C ARG A 181 -10.74 1.00 22.30
N GLY A 182 -9.43 0.82 22.09
CA GLY A 182 -8.41 1.73 22.60
C GLY A 182 -8.30 3.05 21.83
N PHE A 183 -8.57 3.05 20.53
CA PHE A 183 -8.46 4.24 19.66
C PHE A 183 -9.73 5.09 19.64
N THR A 184 -10.93 4.49 19.71
CA THR A 184 -12.21 5.21 19.64
C THR A 184 -12.33 6.37 20.63
N PRO A 185 -11.98 6.21 21.92
CA PRO A 185 -12.07 7.31 22.89
C PRO A 185 -11.11 8.46 22.55
N GLN A 186 -9.94 8.14 21.99
CA GLN A 186 -8.97 9.15 21.54
C GLN A 186 -9.53 9.93 20.35
N LEU A 187 -10.07 9.24 19.35
CA LEU A 187 -10.71 9.87 18.21
C LEU A 187 -11.93 10.72 18.62
N ALA A 188 -12.75 10.26 19.57
CA ALA A 188 -13.87 11.02 20.11
C ALA A 188 -13.44 12.33 20.78
N LYS A 189 -12.36 12.29 21.57
CA LYS A 189 -11.80 13.48 22.21
C LYS A 189 -11.20 14.45 21.17
N ALA A 190 -10.53 13.94 20.14
CA ALA A 190 -9.99 14.77 19.04
C ALA A 190 -11.14 15.44 18.27
N TYR A 191 -12.16 14.65 17.94
CA TYR A 191 -13.36 15.10 17.25
C TYR A 191 -14.08 16.23 18.01
N ALA A 192 -14.24 16.10 19.32
CA ALA A 192 -14.80 17.15 20.17
C ALA A 192 -13.98 18.46 20.07
N THR A 193 -12.64 18.34 20.14
CA THR A 193 -11.72 19.49 19.98
C THR A 193 -11.87 20.16 18.61
N TRP A 194 -12.02 19.37 17.54
CA TRP A 194 -12.21 19.90 16.19
C TRP A 194 -13.56 20.62 16.03
N LYS A 195 -14.62 20.08 16.63
CA LYS A 195 -15.94 20.73 16.63
C LYS A 195 -15.92 22.04 17.41
N GLU A 196 -15.26 22.10 18.56
CA GLU A 196 -15.07 23.34 19.34
C GLU A 196 -14.31 24.41 18.55
N LYS A 197 -13.33 24.00 17.74
CA LYS A 197 -12.59 24.89 16.83
C LYS A 197 -13.36 25.29 15.57
N GLY A 198 -14.57 24.78 15.36
CA GLY A 198 -15.35 25.02 14.16
C GLY A 198 -14.76 24.39 12.89
N MET A 199 -13.94 23.34 13.03
CA MET A 199 -13.34 22.65 11.89
C MET A 199 -14.42 21.93 11.08
N ASN A 200 -14.32 22.04 9.77
CA ASN A 200 -15.33 21.52 8.84
C ASN A 200 -15.09 20.04 8.53
N VAL A 201 -15.23 19.19 9.56
CA VAL A 201 -14.91 17.76 9.54
C VAL A 201 -16.08 16.92 10.05
N GLU A 202 -16.26 15.72 9.49
CA GLU A 202 -17.22 14.72 9.96
C GLU A 202 -16.56 13.34 10.00
N VAL A 203 -16.79 12.58 11.08
CA VAL A 203 -16.39 11.18 11.16
C VAL A 203 -17.57 10.30 10.74
N ILE A 204 -17.31 9.26 9.96
CA ILE A 204 -18.31 8.30 9.50
C ILE A 204 -17.85 6.92 9.95
N PHE A 205 -18.57 6.33 10.91
CA PHE A 205 -18.30 4.97 11.35
C PHE A 205 -18.70 3.97 10.27
N VAL A 206 -17.76 3.10 9.91
CA VAL A 206 -17.96 1.96 9.01
C VAL A 206 -17.70 0.70 9.81
N SER A 207 -18.77 -0.01 10.17
CA SER A 207 -18.68 -1.13 11.09
C SER A 207 -18.15 -2.41 10.43
N GLY A 208 -17.26 -3.09 11.14
CA GLY A 208 -16.85 -4.46 10.91
C GLY A 208 -17.44 -5.44 11.93
N ASP A 209 -18.49 -5.05 12.65
CA ASP A 209 -19.19 -5.92 13.59
C ASP A 209 -19.93 -7.06 12.87
N LYS A 210 -20.33 -8.08 13.63
CA LYS A 210 -20.93 -9.30 13.08
C LYS A 210 -22.46 -9.31 13.15
N ASP A 211 -23.03 -8.40 13.93
CA ASP A 211 -24.46 -8.30 14.17
C ASP A 211 -24.85 -6.87 14.60
N GLN A 212 -26.14 -6.55 14.43
CA GLN A 212 -26.72 -5.25 14.76
C GLN A 212 -26.57 -4.90 16.24
N SER A 213 -26.64 -5.87 17.15
CA SER A 213 -26.53 -5.60 18.59
C SER A 213 -25.14 -5.10 18.97
N SER A 214 -24.10 -5.74 18.43
CA SER A 214 -22.70 -5.33 18.62
C SER A 214 -22.43 -3.96 17.99
N PHE A 215 -23.02 -3.70 16.83
CA PHE A 215 -22.99 -2.38 16.19
C PHE A 215 -23.61 -1.31 17.10
N ASP A 216 -24.83 -1.54 17.61
CA ASP A 216 -25.57 -0.55 18.40
C ASP A 216 -24.84 -0.22 19.71
N GLU A 217 -24.32 -1.23 20.40
CA GLU A 217 -23.55 -1.08 21.65
C GLU A 217 -22.33 -0.18 21.43
N TYR A 218 -21.50 -0.51 20.44
CA TYR A 218 -20.25 0.21 20.20
C TYR A 218 -20.45 1.58 19.55
N TYR A 219 -21.38 1.67 18.60
CA TYR A 219 -21.79 2.95 18.03
C TYR A 219 -22.34 3.87 19.12
N GLY A 220 -23.03 3.34 20.13
CA GLY A 220 -23.54 4.07 21.29
C GLY A 220 -22.51 4.97 21.97
N GLU A 221 -21.24 4.57 21.99
CA GLU A 221 -20.12 5.32 22.58
C GLU A 221 -19.57 6.45 21.69
N MET A 222 -19.99 6.51 20.42
CA MET A 222 -19.41 7.39 19.41
C MET A 222 -20.23 8.68 19.19
N PRO A 223 -19.61 9.87 19.06
CA PRO A 223 -20.31 11.15 18.90
C PRO A 223 -20.64 11.53 17.44
N TRP A 224 -20.47 10.62 16.49
CA TRP A 224 -20.57 10.90 15.04
C TRP A 224 -21.61 10.02 14.34
N ILE A 225 -21.71 10.11 13.01
CA ILE A 225 -22.65 9.34 12.18
C ILE A 225 -22.07 7.99 11.76
N ALA A 226 -22.93 7.06 11.33
CA ALA A 226 -22.53 5.73 10.89
C ALA A 226 -23.18 5.33 9.57
N VAL A 227 -22.50 4.47 8.80
CA VAL A 227 -23.15 3.70 7.74
C VAL A 227 -24.09 2.69 8.42
N PRO A 228 -25.34 2.50 7.94
CA PRO A 228 -26.22 1.47 8.48
C PRO A 228 -25.54 0.09 8.42
N PHE A 229 -25.72 -0.73 9.46
CA PHE A 229 -25.00 -2.00 9.62
C PHE A 229 -25.14 -2.93 8.40
N GLU A 230 -26.37 -3.12 7.91
CA GLU A 230 -26.68 -3.98 6.75
C GLU A 230 -26.41 -3.34 5.38
N ASP A 231 -25.89 -2.11 5.35
CA ASP A 231 -25.64 -1.40 4.09
C ASP A 231 -24.44 -2.03 3.35
N LYS A 232 -24.60 -2.25 2.04
CA LYS A 232 -23.53 -2.75 1.16
C LYS A 232 -22.27 -1.88 1.19
N ARG A 233 -22.41 -0.58 1.48
CA ARG A 233 -21.30 0.38 1.62
C ARG A 233 -20.24 -0.10 2.60
N CYS A 234 -20.61 -0.78 3.69
CA CYS A 234 -19.63 -1.30 4.66
C CYS A 234 -18.61 -2.23 4.01
N LYS A 235 -19.08 -3.19 3.20
CA LYS A 235 -18.20 -4.13 2.47
C LYS A 235 -17.55 -3.46 1.26
N GLN A 236 -18.30 -2.66 0.51
CA GLN A 236 -17.83 -1.97 -0.69
C GLN A 236 -16.68 -1.02 -0.38
N TRP A 237 -16.82 -0.15 0.62
CA TRP A 237 -15.79 0.81 0.98
C TRP A 237 -14.56 0.13 1.59
N ASN A 238 -14.74 -0.94 2.36
CA ASN A 238 -13.62 -1.73 2.88
C ASN A 238 -12.73 -2.24 1.73
N LYS A 239 -13.35 -2.83 0.69
CA LYS A 239 -12.65 -3.28 -0.52
C LYS A 239 -12.07 -2.12 -1.33
N GLN A 240 -12.85 -1.07 -1.57
CA GLN A 240 -12.47 0.08 -2.40
C GLN A 240 -11.27 0.85 -1.84
N PHE A 241 -11.19 0.97 -0.51
CA PHE A 241 -10.07 1.63 0.16
C PHE A 241 -8.98 0.64 0.62
N GLU A 242 -9.09 -0.64 0.25
CA GLU A 242 -8.11 -1.69 0.54
C GLU A 242 -7.79 -1.82 2.03
N VAL A 243 -8.84 -1.76 2.87
CA VAL A 243 -8.70 -1.81 4.33
C VAL A 243 -8.32 -3.23 4.76
N SER A 244 -7.03 -3.45 5.01
CA SER A 244 -6.48 -4.75 5.39
C SER A 244 -6.52 -5.05 6.90
N GLY A 245 -6.83 -4.04 7.72
CA GLY A 245 -6.91 -4.15 9.17
C GLY A 245 -7.71 -3.03 9.81
N ILE A 246 -8.08 -3.20 11.07
CA ILE A 246 -8.79 -2.21 11.88
C ILE A 246 -8.09 -2.01 13.23
N PRO A 247 -8.15 -0.81 13.85
CA PRO A 247 -8.82 0.40 13.34
C PRO A 247 -8.06 1.07 12.19
N THR A 248 -8.79 1.55 11.18
CA THR A 248 -8.28 2.32 10.04
C THR A 248 -9.12 3.57 9.83
N VAL A 249 -8.48 4.69 9.49
CA VAL A 249 -9.16 5.94 9.13
C VAL A 249 -8.73 6.37 7.75
N VAL A 250 -9.67 6.46 6.82
CA VAL A 250 -9.45 7.05 5.49
C VAL A 250 -9.98 8.47 5.50
N ILE A 251 -9.16 9.43 5.12
CA ILE A 251 -9.48 10.85 5.08
C ILE A 251 -9.82 11.22 3.65
N LEU A 252 -11.02 11.78 3.44
CA LEU A 252 -11.50 12.27 2.16
C LEU A 252 -11.67 13.79 2.20
N ASP A 253 -11.39 14.44 1.08
CA ASP A 253 -11.66 15.85 0.89
C ASP A 253 -13.16 16.12 0.70
N THR A 254 -13.51 17.39 0.59
CA THR A 254 -14.85 17.90 0.31
C THR A 254 -15.43 17.39 -1.00
N ASP A 255 -14.59 17.14 -2.01
CA ASP A 255 -14.97 16.51 -3.29
C ASP A 255 -14.97 14.97 -3.25
N ASN A 256 -14.71 14.38 -2.08
CA ASN A 256 -14.56 12.95 -1.81
C ASN A 256 -13.31 12.28 -2.41
N SER A 257 -12.36 13.03 -2.94
CA SER A 257 -11.04 12.50 -3.27
C SER A 257 -10.31 12.06 -2.00
N VAL A 258 -9.47 11.02 -2.11
CA VAL A 258 -8.70 10.50 -0.97
C VAL A 258 -7.57 11.47 -0.65
N ILE A 259 -7.54 11.99 0.57
CA ILE A 259 -6.43 12.78 1.10
C ILE A 259 -5.35 11.85 1.65
N ASN A 260 -5.75 10.88 2.48
CA ASN A 260 -4.82 10.04 3.24
C ASN A 260 -5.51 8.72 3.64
N LYS A 261 -4.89 7.58 3.38
CA LYS A 261 -5.40 6.25 3.80
C LYS A 261 -4.87 5.80 5.18
N ASP A 262 -3.86 6.49 5.72
CA ASP A 262 -3.26 6.27 7.04
C ASP A 262 -3.66 7.39 8.03
N GLY A 263 -4.96 7.69 8.07
CA GLY A 263 -5.50 8.73 8.94
C GLY A 263 -5.33 8.42 10.42
N ARG A 264 -5.26 7.13 10.81
CA ARG A 264 -5.09 6.74 12.22
C ARG A 264 -3.77 7.28 12.79
N GLY A 265 -2.65 6.99 12.12
CA GLY A 265 -1.34 7.47 12.56
C GLY A 265 -1.26 9.00 12.52
N THR A 266 -1.77 9.59 11.45
CA THR A 266 -1.77 11.04 11.24
C THR A 266 -2.55 11.79 12.33
N ILE A 267 -3.75 11.32 12.68
CA ILE A 267 -4.60 11.92 13.73
C ILE A 267 -3.97 11.73 15.12
N ALA A 268 -3.35 10.57 15.38
CA ALA A 268 -2.68 10.32 16.66
C ALA A 268 -1.50 11.31 16.89
N GLY A 269 -0.79 11.68 15.81
CA GLY A 269 0.29 12.67 15.86
C GLY A 269 -0.18 14.13 15.86
N ASP A 270 -1.39 14.42 15.37
CA ASP A 270 -1.95 15.78 15.26
C ASP A 270 -3.38 15.86 15.82
N PHE A 271 -3.50 15.55 17.12
CA PHE A 271 -4.76 15.57 17.85
C PHE A 271 -5.49 16.91 17.77
N GLU A 272 -4.73 18.01 17.69
CA GLU A 272 -5.27 19.37 17.63
C GLU A 272 -5.73 19.79 16.23
N GLY A 273 -5.42 19.02 15.18
CA GLY A 273 -5.78 19.32 13.80
C GLY A 273 -4.98 20.48 13.18
N LYS A 274 -3.73 20.68 13.60
CA LYS A 274 -2.83 21.76 13.11
C LYS A 274 -2.53 21.63 11.61
N THR A 275 -2.55 20.40 11.11
CA THR A 275 -2.24 20.06 9.71
C THR A 275 -3.48 19.76 8.89
N PHE A 276 -4.68 20.06 9.41
CA PHE A 276 -5.95 19.88 8.70
C PHE A 276 -5.88 20.46 7.27
N PRO A 277 -6.31 19.71 6.23
CA PRO A 277 -7.10 18.47 6.29
C PRO A 277 -6.28 17.16 6.31
N TRP A 278 -5.08 17.18 6.90
CA TRP A 278 -4.19 16.03 7.13
C TRP A 278 -3.69 15.37 5.84
N HIS A 279 -3.30 16.19 4.87
CA HIS A 279 -2.52 15.72 3.74
C HIS A 279 -1.25 15.04 4.24
N PRO A 280 -0.82 13.92 3.62
CA PRO A 280 0.49 13.35 3.89
C PRO A 280 1.56 14.43 3.70
N PRO A 281 2.61 14.45 4.51
CA PRO A 281 3.68 15.42 4.32
C PRO A 281 4.28 15.26 2.91
N LEU A 282 4.82 16.35 2.36
CA LEU A 282 5.51 16.32 1.06
C LEU A 282 6.76 15.45 1.13
N ILE A 283 7.41 15.43 2.29
CA ILE A 283 8.58 14.62 2.61
C ILE A 283 8.23 13.86 3.90
N GLY A 284 8.08 12.55 3.80
CA GLY A 284 7.82 11.67 4.94
C GLY A 284 9.00 11.58 5.90
N ASP A 285 8.70 11.23 7.15
CA ASP A 285 9.74 10.88 8.12
C ASP A 285 10.17 9.43 7.89
N LEU A 286 11.47 9.18 7.70
CA LEU A 286 11.94 7.83 7.44
C LEU A 286 11.71 6.88 8.63
N GLU A 287 11.63 7.39 9.87
CA GLU A 287 11.31 6.54 11.02
C GLU A 287 9.84 6.12 11.07
N ASN A 288 8.96 6.78 10.31
CA ASN A 288 7.59 6.37 10.07
C ASN A 288 7.29 6.32 8.55
N PRO A 289 7.81 5.30 7.84
CA PRO A 289 7.89 5.28 6.38
C PRO A 289 6.56 4.88 5.71
N SER A 290 5.44 5.45 6.17
CA SER A 290 4.11 5.18 5.61
C SER A 290 4.07 5.59 4.14
N GLY A 291 3.70 4.65 3.26
CA GLY A 291 3.67 4.85 1.80
C GLY A 291 5.03 4.74 1.08
N ILE A 292 6.11 4.33 1.76
CA ILE A 292 7.43 4.20 1.12
C ILE A 292 7.47 3.20 -0.04
N GLN A 293 6.53 2.26 -0.08
CA GLN A 293 6.39 1.26 -1.14
C GLN A 293 5.46 1.67 -2.30
N ASP A 294 4.86 2.86 -2.23
CA ASP A 294 3.83 3.26 -3.19
C ASP A 294 4.43 3.61 -4.56
N ALA A 295 5.67 4.13 -4.57
CA ALA A 295 6.47 4.44 -5.75
C ALA A 295 7.97 4.33 -5.39
N PRO A 296 8.91 4.46 -6.35
CA PRO A 296 10.32 4.60 -6.00
C PRO A 296 10.54 5.76 -5.02
N ALA A 297 11.26 5.49 -3.93
CA ALA A 297 11.38 6.41 -2.81
C ALA A 297 12.73 7.15 -2.83
N ILE A 298 12.70 8.48 -2.91
CA ILE A 298 13.87 9.33 -2.73
C ILE A 298 14.05 9.56 -1.23
N VAL A 299 15.13 9.03 -0.68
CA VAL A 299 15.46 9.12 0.74
C VAL A 299 16.70 9.98 0.93
N ALA A 300 16.57 11.05 1.70
CA ALA A 300 17.71 11.84 2.14
C ALA A 300 18.13 11.49 3.56
N LEU A 301 19.33 10.93 3.67
CA LEU A 301 20.00 10.58 4.91
C LEU A 301 20.82 11.80 5.39
N MET A 302 20.31 12.51 6.39
CA MET A 302 20.85 13.78 6.90
C MET A 302 20.99 13.79 8.43
N GLU A 303 20.98 12.62 9.06
CA GLU A 303 20.99 12.44 10.52
C GLU A 303 22.21 13.08 11.19
N THR A 304 23.30 13.25 10.44
CA THR A 304 24.59 13.81 10.88
C THR A 304 24.71 15.32 10.68
N GLN A 305 23.70 15.95 10.08
CA GLN A 305 23.69 17.39 9.80
C GLN A 305 23.12 18.19 10.96
N THR A 306 23.49 19.46 11.04
CA THR A 306 22.87 20.42 11.96
C THR A 306 21.41 20.69 11.56
N GLU A 307 20.58 21.16 12.49
CA GLU A 307 19.17 21.50 12.20
C GLU A 307 19.04 22.48 11.02
N GLN A 308 19.93 23.48 10.92
CA GLN A 308 19.95 24.45 9.84
C GLN A 308 20.26 23.80 8.47
N GLU A 309 21.22 22.89 8.43
CA GLU A 309 21.57 22.15 7.22
C GLU A 309 20.46 21.16 6.82
N GLN A 310 19.80 20.53 7.79
CA GLN A 310 18.64 19.67 7.55
C GLN A 310 17.47 20.48 6.97
N GLU A 311 17.16 21.66 7.53
CA GLU A 311 16.13 22.55 7.00
C GLU A 311 16.43 22.99 5.56
N GLN A 312 17.69 23.31 5.26
CA GLN A 312 18.11 23.65 3.91
C GLN A 312 17.92 22.47 2.94
N ALA A 313 18.39 21.26 3.32
CA ALA A 313 18.23 20.05 2.52
C ALA A 313 16.75 19.71 2.27
N LEU A 314 15.90 19.85 3.29
CA LEU A 314 14.46 19.66 3.17
C LEU A 314 13.82 20.70 2.25
N SER A 315 14.28 21.96 2.28
CA SER A 315 13.76 23.00 1.39
C SER A 315 14.03 22.71 -0.09
N GLU A 316 15.22 22.20 -0.41
CA GLU A 316 15.60 21.78 -1.77
C GLU A 316 14.76 20.59 -2.25
N LEU A 317 14.61 19.54 -1.41
CA LEU A 317 13.74 18.40 -1.74
C LEU A 317 12.28 18.80 -1.90
N LYS A 318 11.81 19.75 -1.10
CA LYS A 318 10.41 20.17 -1.08
C LYS A 318 9.98 20.75 -2.42
N VAL A 319 10.86 21.48 -3.12
CA VAL A 319 10.59 22.01 -4.46
C VAL A 319 10.23 20.89 -5.44
N LEU A 320 10.94 19.76 -5.39
CA LEU A 320 10.67 18.60 -6.23
C LEU A 320 9.42 17.84 -5.77
N ALA A 321 9.27 17.62 -4.47
CA ALA A 321 8.11 16.94 -3.90
C ALA A 321 6.79 17.65 -4.26
N GLU A 322 6.76 18.99 -4.22
CA GLU A 322 5.60 19.78 -4.65
C GLU A 322 5.30 19.62 -6.14
N ARG A 323 6.35 19.61 -6.99
CA ARG A 323 6.22 19.42 -8.43
C ARG A 323 5.61 18.06 -8.75
N TYR A 324 6.15 16.98 -8.20
CA TYR A 324 5.66 15.63 -8.45
C TYR A 324 4.26 15.39 -7.86
N ARG A 325 3.94 15.97 -6.70
CA ARG A 325 2.57 15.93 -6.18
C ARG A 325 1.58 16.70 -7.07
N ALA A 326 2.00 17.81 -7.69
CA ALA A 326 1.17 18.53 -8.64
C ALA A 326 0.97 17.77 -9.96
N GLU A 327 1.95 16.96 -10.39
CA GLU A 327 1.84 16.05 -11.52
C GLU A 327 0.90 14.88 -11.19
N GLU A 328 1.07 14.23 -10.03
CA GLU A 328 0.18 13.17 -9.54
C GLU A 328 -1.28 13.61 -9.52
N LYS A 329 -1.59 14.84 -9.08
CA LYS A 329 -2.95 15.39 -9.13
C LYS A 329 -3.52 15.50 -10.55
N LYS A 330 -2.67 15.63 -11.57
CA LYS A 330 -3.08 15.71 -12.98
C LYS A 330 -3.18 14.34 -13.65
N THR A 331 -2.31 13.41 -13.30
CA THR A 331 -2.19 12.10 -13.96
C THR A 331 -2.88 10.97 -13.20
N GLY A 332 -3.07 11.13 -11.89
CA GLY A 332 -3.51 10.07 -10.97
C GLY A 332 -2.41 9.05 -10.64
N GLU A 333 -1.17 9.28 -11.07
CA GLU A 333 -0.04 8.36 -10.89
C GLU A 333 1.02 8.97 -9.98
N THR A 334 1.32 8.27 -8.87
CA THR A 334 2.42 8.62 -7.96
C THR A 334 3.74 8.20 -8.59
N LYS A 335 4.48 9.15 -9.17
CA LYS A 335 5.76 8.86 -9.83
C LYS A 335 6.90 8.60 -8.83
N TYR A 336 6.94 9.38 -7.75
CA TYR A 336 7.96 9.31 -6.71
C TYR A 336 7.38 9.66 -5.34
N VAL A 337 7.96 9.09 -4.29
CA VAL A 337 7.71 9.49 -2.90
C VAL A 337 9.01 9.97 -2.24
N PHE A 338 8.92 10.91 -1.31
CA PHE A 338 10.09 11.56 -0.70
C PHE A 338 10.12 11.30 0.80
N PHE A 339 11.29 10.96 1.35
CA PHE A 339 11.50 10.74 2.78
C PHE A 339 12.82 11.36 3.24
N ALA A 340 12.89 11.70 4.52
CA ALA A 340 14.13 12.18 5.15
C ALA A 340 14.39 11.47 6.48
N ALA A 341 15.64 11.08 6.70
CA ALA A 341 16.15 10.65 8.00
C ALA A 341 16.83 11.84 8.69
N LYS A 342 16.11 12.47 9.63
CA LYS A 342 16.64 13.59 10.43
C LYS A 342 17.39 13.12 11.67
N THR A 343 17.12 11.90 12.12
CA THR A 343 17.68 11.30 13.34
C THR A 343 18.00 9.83 13.07
N SER A 344 19.05 9.32 13.74
CA SER A 344 19.42 7.89 13.67
C SER A 344 18.39 7.05 14.44
N GLY A 345 17.78 6.09 13.77
CA GLY A 345 16.77 5.20 14.33
C GLY A 345 16.75 3.84 13.63
N SER A 346 15.71 3.06 13.91
CA SER A 346 15.59 1.67 13.46
C SER A 346 15.44 1.61 11.94
N THR A 347 14.60 2.46 11.35
CA THR A 347 14.34 2.41 9.92
C THR A 347 15.48 3.03 9.12
N SER A 348 15.99 4.20 9.52
CA SER A 348 17.17 4.80 8.90
C SER A 348 18.41 3.91 9.00
N GLY A 349 18.59 3.21 10.13
CA GLY A 349 19.63 2.19 10.30
C GLY A 349 19.52 1.05 9.28
N LYS A 350 18.32 0.48 9.08
CA LYS A 350 18.07 -0.55 8.05
C LYS A 350 18.34 -0.02 6.65
N VAL A 351 17.85 1.17 6.32
CA VAL A 351 18.07 1.78 5.01
C VAL A 351 19.55 1.98 4.76
N ARG A 352 20.32 2.51 5.72
CA ARG A 352 21.77 2.63 5.63
C ARG A 352 22.44 1.29 5.37
N GLN A 353 22.07 0.24 6.11
CA GLN A 353 22.61 -1.10 5.91
C GLN A 353 22.32 -1.65 4.51
N MET A 354 21.06 -1.61 4.08
CA MET A 354 20.61 -2.10 2.75
C MET A 354 21.21 -1.31 1.59
N THR A 355 21.50 -0.02 1.83
CA THR A 355 22.14 0.85 0.83
C THR A 355 23.65 0.95 0.99
N LYS A 356 24.25 0.05 1.80
CA LYS A 356 25.70 -0.05 2.03
C LYS A 356 26.34 1.25 2.50
N GLN A 357 25.56 2.11 3.15
CA GLN A 357 26.01 3.36 3.75
C GLN A 357 26.63 3.10 5.13
N GLN A 358 27.43 4.06 5.60
CA GLN A 358 28.02 3.99 6.93
C GLN A 358 26.93 3.89 8.00
N SER A 359 27.04 2.88 8.87
CA SER A 359 26.18 2.73 10.04
C SER A 359 26.45 3.85 11.04
N LEU A 360 25.37 4.33 11.66
CA LEU A 360 25.44 5.38 12.67
C LEU A 360 25.14 4.80 14.06
N PRO A 361 25.69 5.39 15.13
CA PRO A 361 25.25 5.08 16.48
C PRO A 361 23.74 5.30 16.62
N PRO A 362 23.01 4.43 17.35
CA PRO A 362 21.59 4.65 17.58
C PRO A 362 21.37 5.90 18.45
N ALA A 363 20.28 6.62 18.20
CA ALA A 363 19.88 7.71 19.08
C ALA A 363 19.69 7.21 20.52
N LYS A 364 19.86 8.13 21.47
CA LYS A 364 19.57 7.85 22.87
C LYS A 364 18.06 7.76 23.05
N HIS A 365 17.58 6.63 23.59
CA HIS A 365 16.18 6.50 23.97
C HIS A 365 15.88 7.36 25.22
N GLU A 366 14.73 8.02 25.24
CA GLU A 366 14.36 8.94 26.32
C GLU A 366 14.12 8.21 27.65
N HIS A 367 13.54 7.00 27.60
CA HIS A 367 13.30 6.19 28.77
C HIS A 367 14.51 5.35 29.17
N SER A 368 14.53 4.93 30.44
CA SER A 368 15.54 3.99 30.92
C SER A 368 15.36 2.63 30.25
N LEU A 369 16.49 1.98 29.95
CA LEU A 369 16.52 0.61 29.44
C LEU A 369 17.01 -0.32 30.55
N ALA A 370 16.38 -1.48 30.68
CA ALA A 370 16.75 -2.51 31.65
C ALA A 370 16.96 -3.85 30.94
N VAL A 371 17.86 -4.67 31.48
CA VAL A 371 18.12 -6.02 30.97
C VAL A 371 16.82 -6.83 30.97
N ALA A 372 16.52 -7.47 29.84
CA ALA A 372 15.35 -8.30 29.63
C ALA A 372 15.76 -9.65 29.03
N ASP A 373 14.86 -10.64 29.09
CA ASP A 373 15.12 -11.96 28.53
C ASP A 373 15.25 -11.91 26.99
N GLY A 374 16.37 -12.44 26.48
CA GLY A 374 16.68 -12.57 25.05
C GLY A 374 15.95 -13.72 24.35
N GLY A 375 14.71 -14.02 24.74
CA GLY A 375 13.92 -15.12 24.18
C GLY A 375 13.66 -14.97 22.67
N ARG A 376 13.25 -16.06 22.00
CA ARG A 376 12.97 -16.06 20.54
C ARG A 376 12.00 -14.93 20.15
N GLY A 377 12.36 -14.14 19.14
CA GLY A 377 11.49 -13.14 18.51
C GLY A 377 11.71 -11.68 18.91
N TRP A 378 12.78 -11.35 19.64
CA TRP A 378 13.17 -9.96 19.88
C TRP A 378 14.19 -9.46 18.84
N GLY A 379 14.16 -8.16 18.54
CA GLY A 379 15.11 -7.49 17.64
C GLY A 379 15.66 -6.21 18.28
N CYS A 380 16.88 -5.83 17.92
CA CYS A 380 17.51 -4.60 18.38
C CYS A 380 17.12 -3.42 17.47
N ASP A 381 16.54 -2.36 18.03
CA ASP A 381 16.15 -1.14 17.30
C ASP A 381 17.34 -0.31 16.81
N GLY A 382 18.55 -0.56 17.32
CA GLY A 382 19.75 0.15 16.88
C GLY A 382 20.42 -0.48 15.65
N CYS A 383 20.55 -1.80 15.62
CA CYS A 383 21.25 -2.50 14.52
C CYS A 383 20.35 -3.41 13.70
N SER A 384 19.07 -3.53 14.06
CA SER A 384 18.04 -4.35 13.38
C SER A 384 18.32 -5.85 13.32
N LYS A 385 19.35 -6.32 14.03
CA LYS A 385 19.65 -7.74 14.20
C LYS A 385 18.75 -8.35 15.28
N SER A 386 18.58 -9.67 15.25
CA SER A 386 17.66 -10.38 16.15
C SER A 386 18.30 -11.57 16.84
N GLY A 387 17.73 -11.98 17.98
CA GLY A 387 18.14 -13.20 18.69
C GLY A 387 19.64 -13.28 18.96
N ASP A 388 20.26 -14.38 18.51
CA ASP A 388 21.66 -14.73 18.79
C ASP A 388 22.67 -13.80 18.10
N GLU A 389 22.24 -12.98 17.14
CA GLU A 389 23.11 -11.99 16.48
C GLU A 389 23.39 -10.76 17.36
N CYS A 390 22.62 -10.59 18.43
CA CYS A 390 22.75 -9.52 19.40
C CYS A 390 23.14 -10.07 20.77
N LYS A 391 24.15 -9.47 21.39
CA LYS A 391 24.50 -9.78 22.78
C LYS A 391 23.63 -8.96 23.72
N GLY A 392 22.91 -9.63 24.61
CA GLY A 392 22.03 -9.01 25.60
C GLY A 392 20.83 -8.29 24.98
N ARG A 393 19.81 -8.06 25.80
CA ARG A 393 18.60 -7.33 25.43
C ARG A 393 18.30 -6.31 26.52
N ASN A 394 18.22 -5.04 26.15
CA ASN A 394 17.92 -3.94 27.05
C ASN A 394 16.63 -3.27 26.60
N ARG A 395 15.53 -3.56 27.29
CA ARG A 395 14.17 -3.11 26.96
C ARG A 395 13.77 -1.85 27.72
N CYS A 396 12.98 -0.99 27.08
CA CYS A 396 12.32 0.14 27.73
C CYS A 396 11.53 -0.26 28.98
N THR A 397 11.73 0.46 30.08
CA THR A 397 11.04 0.24 31.35
C THR A 397 9.63 0.83 31.41
N GLU A 398 9.31 1.76 30.50
CA GLU A 398 8.03 2.50 30.47
C GLU A 398 7.03 1.89 29.47
N GLY A 399 7.29 0.67 28.98
CA GLY A 399 6.36 -0.07 28.12
C GLY A 399 6.42 0.31 26.63
N CYS A 400 7.35 1.15 26.19
CA CYS A 400 7.63 1.31 24.77
C CYS A 400 8.14 0.00 24.18
N ASP A 401 7.79 -0.26 22.92
CA ASP A 401 8.38 -1.36 22.15
C ASP A 401 9.73 -0.89 21.60
N PHE A 402 10.71 -0.76 22.49
CA PHE A 402 12.07 -0.34 22.18
C PHE A 402 13.09 -1.20 22.93
N ASP A 403 13.99 -1.82 22.18
CA ASP A 403 14.98 -2.79 22.64
C ASP A 403 16.36 -2.50 22.02
N LEU A 404 17.42 -2.41 22.83
CA LEU A 404 18.81 -2.35 22.33
C LEU A 404 19.62 -3.55 22.79
N CYS A 405 20.50 -4.06 21.93
CA CYS A 405 21.56 -4.97 22.35
C CYS A 405 22.65 -4.24 23.13
N ASP A 406 23.49 -4.96 23.85
CA ASP A 406 24.55 -4.40 24.69
C ASP A 406 25.51 -3.51 23.89
N ASP A 407 25.87 -3.95 22.67
CA ASP A 407 26.75 -3.18 21.77
C ASP A 407 26.07 -1.87 21.35
N CYS A 408 24.80 -1.91 20.94
CA CYS A 408 24.05 -0.72 20.55
C CYS A 408 23.80 0.22 21.74
N LEU A 409 23.56 -0.32 22.93
CA LEU A 409 23.42 0.46 24.15
C LEU A 409 24.72 1.19 24.49
N ALA A 410 25.87 0.53 24.34
CA ALA A 410 27.18 1.12 24.59
C ALA A 410 27.53 2.24 23.60
N GLU A 411 27.06 2.15 22.37
CA GLU A 411 27.24 3.19 21.35
C GLU A 411 26.15 4.29 21.39
N SER A 412 25.03 4.04 22.07
CA SER A 412 23.88 4.95 22.10
C SER A 412 24.24 6.32 22.66
N GLY A 413 23.90 7.38 21.92
CA GLY A 413 24.17 8.77 22.32
C GLY A 413 25.62 9.22 22.19
N LYS A 414 26.51 8.43 21.57
CA LYS A 414 27.84 8.90 21.18
C LYS A 414 27.74 9.96 20.08
N ALA A 415 28.79 10.78 19.97
CA ALA A 415 28.87 11.82 18.95
C ALA A 415 28.76 11.22 17.54
N MET A 416 27.85 11.78 16.75
CA MET A 416 27.64 11.38 15.36
C MET A 416 28.86 11.81 14.50
N PRO A 417 29.31 10.97 13.56
CA PRO A 417 30.29 11.41 12.57
C PRO A 417 29.71 12.53 11.71
N SER A 418 30.53 13.48 11.25
CA SER A 418 30.10 14.47 10.26
C SER A 418 30.14 13.83 8.87
N LEU A 419 28.99 13.42 8.36
CA LEU A 419 28.81 12.89 7.01
C LEU A 419 27.98 13.89 6.18
N PRO A 420 28.28 14.07 4.87
CA PRO A 420 27.42 14.87 4.00
C PRO A 420 26.06 14.21 3.84
N VAL A 421 25.03 15.00 3.48
CA VAL A 421 23.72 14.46 3.12
C VAL A 421 23.87 13.43 2.00
N LYS A 422 23.28 12.25 2.18
CA LYS A 422 23.23 11.20 1.16
C LYS A 422 21.82 11.05 0.61
N VAL A 423 21.69 11.08 -0.71
CA VAL A 423 20.42 10.83 -1.40
C VAL A 423 20.48 9.46 -2.05
N VAL A 424 19.54 8.60 -1.69
CA VAL A 424 19.36 7.27 -2.29
C VAL A 424 17.96 7.15 -2.85
N LEU A 425 17.84 6.52 -4.01
CA LEU A 425 16.54 6.12 -4.58
C LEU A 425 16.34 4.64 -4.30
N LEU A 426 15.33 4.32 -3.50
CA LEU A 426 14.93 2.95 -3.20
C LEU A 426 13.87 2.51 -4.20
N ASP A 427 14.20 1.52 -5.02
CA ASP A 427 13.25 0.83 -5.89
C ASP A 427 12.91 -0.52 -5.26
N LEU A 428 12.07 -0.47 -4.22
CA LEU A 428 11.60 -1.63 -3.48
C LEU A 428 10.88 -2.63 -4.39
N ALA A 429 10.19 -2.12 -5.43
CA ALA A 429 9.61 -2.96 -6.44
C ALA A 429 10.71 -3.76 -7.11
N SER A 430 11.73 -3.16 -7.72
CA SER A 430 12.79 -3.93 -8.39
C SER A 430 13.77 -4.65 -7.46
N GLN A 431 13.69 -4.47 -6.14
CA GLN A 431 14.64 -5.01 -5.16
C GLN A 431 16.05 -4.44 -5.34
N GLY A 432 16.15 -3.11 -5.49
CA GLY A 432 17.45 -2.45 -5.51
C GLY A 432 17.38 -0.96 -5.20
N PHE A 433 18.54 -0.33 -5.26
CA PHE A 433 18.69 1.09 -5.00
C PHE A 433 19.72 1.74 -5.92
N TYR A 434 19.68 3.07 -5.95
CA TYR A 434 20.57 3.93 -6.70
C TYR A 434 21.06 5.05 -5.80
N GLU A 435 22.31 5.47 -5.98
CA GLU A 435 22.92 6.52 -5.16
C GLU A 435 23.18 7.75 -6.00
N MET A 436 22.80 8.91 -5.49
CA MET A 436 23.13 10.18 -6.11
C MET A 436 24.58 10.55 -5.82
N SER A 437 25.29 11.00 -6.85
CA SER A 437 26.59 11.63 -6.71
C SER A 437 26.46 13.15 -6.57
N GLY A 438 27.28 13.77 -5.73
CA GLY A 438 27.22 15.22 -5.47
C GLY A 438 26.32 15.61 -4.29
N ASP A 439 26.13 16.92 -4.15
CA ASP A 439 25.39 17.54 -3.05
C ASP A 439 23.88 17.57 -3.31
N LEU A 440 23.10 17.54 -2.24
CA LEU A 440 21.65 17.69 -2.32
C LEU A 440 21.29 19.13 -2.69
N THR A 441 20.86 19.30 -3.94
CA THR A 441 20.23 20.51 -4.49
C THR A 441 19.04 20.10 -5.34
N THR A 442 18.09 21.02 -5.55
CA THR A 442 16.94 20.79 -6.43
C THR A 442 17.38 20.27 -7.81
N ASN A 443 18.35 20.94 -8.44
CA ASN A 443 18.84 20.55 -9.77
C ASN A 443 19.61 19.22 -9.74
N GLY A 444 20.43 18.99 -8.71
CA GLY A 444 21.20 17.74 -8.59
C GLY A 444 20.31 16.51 -8.46
N VAL A 445 19.24 16.61 -7.67
CA VAL A 445 18.25 15.53 -7.55
C VAL A 445 17.44 15.39 -8.84
N GLU A 446 17.11 16.48 -9.53
CA GLU A 446 16.40 16.43 -10.83
C GLU A 446 17.23 15.73 -11.92
N ASP A 447 18.52 16.08 -12.04
CA ASP A 447 19.45 15.42 -12.97
C ASP A 447 19.58 13.92 -12.65
N PHE A 448 19.70 13.57 -11.37
CA PHE A 448 19.76 12.19 -10.91
C PHE A 448 18.52 11.38 -11.28
N LEU A 449 17.32 11.96 -11.11
CA LEU A 449 16.07 11.32 -11.53
C LEU A 449 15.99 11.18 -13.05
N GLY A 450 16.46 12.17 -13.80
CA GLY A 450 16.57 12.08 -15.26
C GLY A 450 17.50 10.96 -15.74
N GLU A 451 18.61 10.72 -15.04
CA GLU A 451 19.51 9.59 -15.30
C GLU A 451 18.89 8.24 -14.95
N PHE A 452 18.14 8.17 -13.84
CA PHE A 452 17.38 6.98 -13.44
C PHE A 452 16.34 6.61 -14.52
N GLU A 453 15.51 7.57 -14.93
CA GLU A 453 14.50 7.38 -15.97
C GLU A 453 15.12 7.03 -17.33
N GLY A 454 16.28 7.61 -17.63
CA GLY A 454 17.04 7.33 -18.84
C GLY A 454 17.79 5.98 -18.81
N GLY A 455 17.71 5.20 -17.72
CA GLY A 455 18.39 3.92 -17.57
C GLY A 455 19.93 4.03 -17.54
N LYS A 456 20.46 5.21 -17.19
CA LYS A 456 21.90 5.48 -17.17
C LYS A 456 22.56 5.11 -15.85
N LEU A 457 21.77 5.00 -14.78
CA LEU A 457 22.28 4.65 -13.46
C LEU A 457 22.50 3.14 -13.33
N VAL A 458 23.54 2.78 -12.58
CA VAL A 458 23.83 1.39 -12.22
C VAL A 458 23.00 1.01 -11.01
N LYS A 459 22.11 0.02 -11.18
CA LYS A 459 21.33 -0.55 -10.07
C LYS A 459 22.25 -1.31 -9.12
N GLN A 460 22.07 -1.07 -7.82
CA GLN A 460 22.67 -1.87 -6.76
C GLN A 460 21.62 -2.77 -6.09
N GLU A 461 21.99 -3.99 -5.72
CA GLU A 461 21.16 -4.88 -4.92
C GLU A 461 21.33 -4.59 -3.43
N PHE A 462 20.24 -4.77 -2.67
CA PHE A 462 20.15 -4.56 -1.21
C PHE A 462 21.13 -5.42 -0.40
#